data_AF-A0A9X1IPU2-F1
#
_entry.id   AF-A0A9X1IPU2-F1
#
_cell.length_a   1.000
_cell.length_b   1.000
_cell.length_c   1.000
_cell.angle_alpha   90.00
_cell.angle_beta   90.00
_cell.angle_gamma   90.00
#
_symmetry.space_group_name_H-M   'P 1'
#
loop_
_entity.id
_entity.type
_entity.pdbx_description
1 polymer ?
#
loop_
_entity_poly.entity_id
_entity_poly.type
_entity_poly.pdbx_seq_one_letter_code
_entity_poly.pdbx_strand_id
1 'polypeptide(L)' 'MNASPITSWEGATAYFTFANNPTMMSIILTLSVLVTVGIIVASVVHENKTYIDYQ' A
#
# COMPACT_ATOMS: atom_id res chain seq x y z
N MET A 1 21.09 12.20 -20.80
CA MET A 1 20.53 12.01 -19.44
C MET A 1 21.07 13.13 -18.57
N ASN A 2 20.25 14.09 -18.17
CA ASN A 2 20.66 15.12 -17.22
C ASN A 2 20.58 14.48 -15.82
N ALA A 3 21.71 14.09 -15.27
CA ALA A 3 21.79 13.65 -13.89
C ALA A 3 21.34 14.80 -12.97
N SER A 4 20.75 14.45 -11.83
CA SER A 4 20.30 15.40 -10.80
C SER A 4 21.40 16.45 -10.51
N PRO A 5 21.06 17.75 -10.37
CA PRO A 5 22.03 18.84 -10.17
C PRO A 5 22.75 18.79 -8.81
N ILE A 6 22.54 17.74 -8.02
CA ILE A 6 23.15 17.55 -6.72
C ILE A 6 24.60 17.04 -6.88
N THR A 7 25.56 17.78 -6.33
CA THR A 7 26.99 17.48 -6.42
C THR A 7 27.53 16.76 -5.17
N SER A 8 26.73 16.66 -4.10
CA SER A 8 27.08 15.94 -2.87
C SER A 8 25.84 15.40 -2.16
N TRP A 9 25.96 14.20 -1.58
CA TRP A 9 24.95 13.57 -0.71
C TRP A 9 25.32 13.67 0.77
N GLU A 10 26.36 14.43 1.10
CA GLU A 10 26.77 14.66 2.48
C GLU A 10 25.62 15.33 3.26
N GLY A 11 25.11 14.65 4.29
CA GLY A 11 23.95 15.08 5.07
C GLY A 11 22.58 14.75 4.44
N ALA A 12 22.53 14.14 3.26
CA ALA A 12 21.27 13.66 2.69
C ALA A 12 20.79 12.41 3.44
N THR A 13 19.71 12.55 4.20
CA THR A 13 19.08 11.45 4.92
C THR A 13 17.68 11.18 4.38
N ALA A 14 17.38 9.93 4.05
CA ALA A 14 16.01 9.51 3.79
C ALA A 14 15.32 9.24 5.13
N TYR A 15 14.23 9.95 5.39
CA TYR A 15 13.36 9.70 6.52
C TYR A 15 12.26 8.73 6.10
N PHE A 16 12.38 7.49 6.56
CA PHE A 16 11.34 6.50 6.38
C PHE A 16 10.47 6.47 7.63
N THR A 17 9.24 6.95 7.49
CA THR A 17 8.25 7.01 8.57
C THR A 17 8.09 5.64 9.22
N PHE A 18 8.47 5.55 10.50
CA PHE A 18 8.42 4.34 11.33
C PHE A 18 9.31 3.17 10.89
N ALA A 19 10.30 3.35 10.02
CA ALA A 19 11.14 2.24 9.55
C ALA A 19 11.91 1.52 10.68
N ASN A 20 12.22 2.23 11.77
CA ASN A 20 12.84 1.68 12.97
C ASN A 20 11.83 1.21 14.03
N ASN A 21 10.53 1.25 13.76
CA ASN A 21 9.48 0.83 14.68
C ASN A 21 8.76 -0.43 14.11
N PRO A 22 9.15 -1.64 14.56
CA PRO A 22 8.62 -2.89 14.00
C PRO A 22 7.11 -3.05 14.23
N THR A 23 6.58 -2.51 15.33
CA THR A 23 5.15 -2.53 15.64
C THR A 23 4.36 -1.71 14.63
N MET A 24 4.82 -0.49 14.33
CA MET A 24 4.15 0.38 13.35
C MET A 24 4.22 -0.19 11.93
N MET A 25 5.37 -0.77 11.53
CA MET A 25 5.50 -1.47 10.26
C MET A 25 4.50 -2.63 10.14
N SER A 26 4.35 -3.41 11.22
CA SER A 26 3.39 -4.53 11.26
C SER A 26 1.95 -4.05 11.14
N ILE A 27 1.58 -2.95 11.81
CA ILE A 27 0.24 -2.35 11.73
C ILE A 27 -0.06 -1.89 10.31
N ILE A 28 0.85 -1.13 9.69
CA ILE A 28 0.65 -0.61 8.33
C ILE A 28 0.49 -1.77 7.34
N LEU A 29 1.37 -2.76 7.40
CA LEU A 29 1.30 -3.94 6.54
C LEU A 29 -0.03 -4.69 6.71
N THR A 30 -0.45 -4.90 7.96
CA THR A 30 -1.71 -5.59 8.28
C THR A 30 -2.90 -4.83 7.70
N LEU A 31 -2.94 -3.50 7.87
CA LEU A 31 -4.01 -2.66 7.31
C LEU A 31 -4.02 -2.73 5.78
N SER A 32 -2.86 -2.69 5.12
CA SER A 32 -2.76 -2.83 3.66
C SER A 32 -3.33 -4.17 3.19
N VAL A 33 -2.96 -5.28 3.84
CA VAL A 33 -3.48 -6.62 3.52
C VAL A 33 -4.99 -6.67 3.72
N LEU A 34 -5.51 -6.14 4.83
CA LEU A 34 -6.95 -6.11 5.10
C LEU A 34 -7.73 -5.35 4.03
N VAL A 35 -7.22 -4.21 3.57
CA VAL A 35 -7.85 -3.44 2.49
C VAL A 35 -7.84 -4.23 1.18
N THR A 36 -6.70 -4.83 0.82
CA THR A 36 -6.60 -5.63 -0.41
C THR A 36 -7.57 -6.81 -0.41
N VAL A 37 -7.57 -7.61 0.66
CA VAL A 37 -8.47 -8.76 0.80
C VAL A 37 -9.93 -8.29 0.85
N GLY A 38 -10.21 -7.21 1.58
CA GLY A 38 -11.55 -6.62 1.67
C GLY A 38 -12.12 -6.22 0.31
N ILE A 39 -11.31 -5.60 -0.55
CA ILE A 39 -11.70 -5.23 -1.91
C ILE A 39 -12.00 -6.48 -2.74
N ILE A 40 -11.13 -7.50 -2.71
CA ILE A 40 -11.35 -8.75 -3.46
C ILE A 40 -12.68 -9.40 -3.05
N VAL A 41 -12.93 -9.53 -1.74
CA VAL A 41 -14.18 -10.09 -1.22
C VAL A 41 -15.38 -9.24 -1.66
N ALA A 42 -15.28 -7.92 -1.55
CA ALA A 42 -16.35 -7.02 -1.96
C ALA A 42 -16.66 -7.15 -3.47
N SER A 43 -15.63 -7.28 -4.31
CA SER A 43 -15.79 -7.51 -5.75
C SER A 43 -16.50 -8.84 -6.03
N VAL A 44 -16.08 -9.94 -5.41
CA VAL A 44 -16.73 -11.25 -5.57
C VAL A 44 -18.20 -11.21 -5.12
N VAL A 45 -18.48 -10.56 -3.99
CA VAL A 45 -19.86 -10.39 -3.50
C VAL A 45 -20.69 -9.54 -4.45
N HIS A 46 -20.11 -8.46 -4.99
CA HIS A 46 -20.79 -7.59 -5.95
C HIS A 46 -21.15 -8.36 -7.23
N GLU A 47 -20.20 -9.08 -7.80
CA GLU A 47 -20.41 -9.89 -9.01
C GLU A 47 -21.51 -10.94 -8.78
N ASN A 48 -21.42 -11.72 -7.70
CA ASN A 48 -22.42 -12.75 -7.41
C ASN A 48 -23.84 -12.20 -7.27
N LYS A 49 -24.01 -10.99 -6.71
CA LYS A 49 -25.32 -10.33 -6.63
C LYS A 49 -25.80 -9.87 -8.00
N THR A 50 -24.94 -9.20 -8.76
CA THR A 50 -25.31 -8.66 -10.08
C THR A 50 -25.64 -9.76 -11.09
N TYR A 51 -24.93 -10.90 -11.06
CA TYR A 51 -25.21 -12.01 -11.97
C TYR A 51 -26.50 -12.78 -11.64
N ILE A 52 -26.92 -12.81 -10.37
CA ILE A 52 -28.19 -13.45 -9.97
C ILE A 52 -29.39 -12.56 -10.33
N ASP A 53 -29.25 -11.23 -10.28
CA ASP A 53 -30.32 -10.29 -10.64
C ASP A 53 -30.52 -10.13 -12.16
N TYR A 54 -29.62 -10.67 -13.00
CA TYR A 54 -29.70 -10.63 -14.47
C TYR A 54 -30.33 -11.89 -15.10
N GLN A 55 -30.64 -12.92 -14.32
CA GLN A 55 -31.35 -14.14 -14.74
C GLN A 55 -32.86 -14.00 -14.48
#